data_AF-A0A7H9I141-F1
#
_entry.id   AF-A0A7H9I141-F1
#
_cell.length_a   1.000
_cell.length_b   1.000
_cell.length_c   1.000
_cell.angle_alpha   90.00
_cell.angle_beta   90.00
_cell.angle_gamma   90.00
#
_symmetry.space_group_name_H-M   'P 1'
#
loop_
_entity.id
_entity.type
_entity.pdbx_description
1 polymer ?
#
loop_
_entity_poly.entity_id
_entity_poly.type
_entity_poly.pdbx_seq_one_letter_code
_entity_poly.pdbx_strand_id
1 'polypeptide(L)' 'MTSGMETRASQRKYNNVTLRTLTAYQLMSQRESMCELFQLVDDTERHNSIVDIERQKRILEDMKKQVERLKDSC' A
#
# COMPACT_ATOMS: atom_id res chain seq x y z
N MET A 1 22.14 -2.51 28.82
CA MET A 1 21.52 -1.52 27.91
C MET A 1 22.18 -1.57 26.53
N THR A 2 22.20 -2.71 25.84
CA THR A 2 22.88 -2.87 24.53
C THR A 2 21.94 -3.28 23.39
N SER A 3 20.64 -3.39 23.64
CA SER A 3 19.64 -3.89 22.68
C SER A 3 19.26 -2.89 21.56
N GLY A 4 19.74 -1.64 21.59
CA GLY A 4 19.33 -0.57 20.67
C GLY A 4 20.26 -0.30 19.48
N MET A 5 21.47 -0.89 19.45
CA MET A 5 22.44 -0.63 18.37
C MET A 5 22.34 -1.63 17.21
N GLU A 6 21.86 -2.85 17.44
CA GLU A 6 21.72 -3.88 16.40
C GLU A 6 20.58 -3.60 15.41
N THR A 7 19.51 -2.94 15.86
CA THR A 7 18.31 -2.65 15.05
C THR A 7 18.58 -1.65 13.92
N ARG A 8 19.47 -0.67 14.14
CA ARG A 8 19.80 0.36 13.12
C ARG A 8 20.69 -0.15 11.99
N ALA A 9 21.59 -1.09 12.28
CA ALA A 9 22.47 -1.69 11.28
C ALA A 9 21.67 -2.56 10.28
N SER A 10 20.68 -3.31 10.79
CA SER A 10 19.79 -4.14 9.99
C SER A 10 18.91 -3.32 9.03
N GLN A 11 18.39 -2.15 9.46
CA GLN A 11 17.58 -1.27 8.59
C GLN A 11 18.36 -0.74 7.38
N ARG A 12 19.65 -0.41 7.50
CA ARG A 12 20.46 0.06 6.37
C ARG A 12 20.72 -1.03 5.33
N LYS A 13 20.72 -2.30 5.75
CA LYS A 13 21.00 -3.45 4.87
C LYS A 13 19.88 -3.74 3.87
N TYR A 14 18.64 -3.33 4.16
CA TYR A 14 17.47 -3.51 3.28
C TYR A 14 17.10 -2.27 2.45
N ASN A 15 17.73 -1.12 2.72
CA ASN A 15 17.56 0.09 1.91
C ASN A 15 18.46 0.12 0.67
N ASN A 16 19.32 -0.88 0.47
CA ASN A 16 20.14 -0.96 -0.73
C ASN A 16 19.36 -1.66 -1.86
N VAL A 17 19.36 -1.05 -3.03
CA VAL A 17 18.80 -1.65 -4.24
C VAL A 17 19.97 -2.27 -4.99
N THR A 18 19.92 -3.58 -5.18
CA THR A 18 20.92 -4.35 -5.93
C THR A 18 20.31 -4.86 -7.23
N LEU A 19 21.16 -5.29 -8.17
CA LEU A 19 20.67 -5.93 -9.40
C LEU A 19 19.76 -7.12 -9.10
N ARG A 20 20.10 -7.92 -8.08
CA ARG A 20 19.30 -9.06 -7.64
C ARG A 20 17.92 -8.64 -7.13
N THR A 21 17.82 -7.58 -6.33
CA THR A 21 16.52 -7.14 -5.79
C THR A 21 15.66 -6.49 -6.86
N LEU A 22 16.26 -5.78 -7.82
CA LEU A 22 15.52 -5.21 -8.97
C LEU A 22 14.94 -6.31 -9.87
N THR A 23 15.76 -7.28 -10.27
CA THR A 23 15.30 -8.36 -11.15
C THR A 23 14.30 -9.28 -10.46
N ALA A 24 14.49 -9.56 -9.16
CA ALA A 24 13.53 -10.30 -8.37
C ALA A 24 12.18 -9.56 -8.29
N TYR A 25 12.20 -8.25 -7.98
CA TYR A 25 10.99 -7.44 -7.94
C TYR A 25 10.24 -7.45 -9.27
N GLN A 26 10.95 -7.21 -10.37
CA GLN A 26 10.35 -7.19 -11.71
C GLN A 26 9.74 -8.55 -12.06
N LEU A 27 10.46 -9.65 -11.81
CA LEU A 27 9.98 -11.00 -12.10
C LEU A 27 8.74 -11.36 -11.25
N MET A 28 8.76 -11.01 -9.96
CA MET A 28 7.63 -11.28 -9.06
C MET A 28 6.39 -10.51 -9.49
N SER A 29 6.53 -9.21 -9.79
CA SER A 29 5.43 -8.39 -10.27
C SER A 29 4.81 -8.95 -11.56
N GLN A 30 5.64 -9.37 -12.53
CA GLN A 30 5.15 -9.96 -13.77
C GLN A 30 4.41 -11.29 -13.56
N ARG A 31 4.93 -12.16 -12.68
CA ARG A 31 4.30 -13.44 -12.37
C ARG A 31 2.96 -13.25 -11.68
N GLU A 32 2.89 -12.31 -10.76
CA GLU A 32 1.67 -12.00 -10.04
C GLU A 32 0.57 -11.51 -10.98
N SER A 33 0.85 -10.53 -11.85
CA SER A 33 -0.13 -10.05 -12.83
C SER A 33 -0.59 -11.15 -13.79
N MET A 34 0.30 -12.07 -14.17
CA MET A 34 -0.06 -13.21 -15.01
C MET A 34 -0.98 -14.20 -14.26
N CYS A 35 -0.70 -14.49 -12.99
CA CYS A 35 -1.55 -15.36 -12.19
C CYS A 35 -2.92 -14.74 -11.89
N GLU A 36 -2.98 -13.42 -11.68
CA GLU A 36 -4.24 -12.69 -11.52
C GLU A 36 -5.12 -12.79 -12.77
N LEU A 37 -4.54 -12.65 -13.97
CA LEU A 37 -5.27 -12.78 -15.24
C LEU A 37 -6.00 -14.13 -15.37
N PHE A 38 -5.38 -15.21 -14.88
CA PHE A 38 -5.94 -16.56 -14.90
C PHE A 38 -6.73 -16.92 -13.63
N GLN A 39 -6.95 -15.95 -12.73
CA GLN A 39 -7.66 -16.14 -11.45
C GLN A 39 -7.02 -17.23 -10.58
N LEU A 40 -5.69 -17.35 -10.63
CA LEU A 40 -4.91 -18.35 -9.89
C LEU A 40 -4.41 -17.83 -8.54
N VAL A 41 -4.63 -16.55 -8.24
CA VAL A 41 -4.23 -15.88 -7.00
C VAL A 41 -5.46 -15.18 -6.42
N ASP A 42 -5.65 -15.33 -5.11
CA ASP A 42 -6.60 -14.55 -4.34
C ASP A 42 -5.90 -13.32 -3.74
N ASP A 43 -6.27 -12.13 -4.20
CA ASP A 43 -5.73 -10.85 -3.73
C ASP A 43 -6.72 -10.07 -2.86
N THR A 44 -7.77 -10.73 -2.36
CA THR A 44 -8.88 -10.08 -1.64
C THR A 44 -8.41 -9.33 -0.39
N GLU A 45 -7.47 -9.90 0.38
CA GLU A 45 -6.95 -9.26 1.59
C GLU A 45 -6.23 -7.95 1.29
N ARG A 46 -5.34 -7.96 0.29
CA ARG A 46 -4.62 -6.74 -0.13
C ARG A 46 -5.59 -5.72 -0.71
N HIS A 47 -6.49 -6.16 -1.58
CA HIS A 47 -7.50 -5.30 -2.18
C HIS A 47 -8.32 -4.58 -1.10
N ASN A 48 -8.84 -5.31 -0.12
CA ASN A 48 -9.62 -4.76 0.98
C ASN A 48 -8.80 -3.81 1.86
N SER A 49 -7.51 -4.11 2.09
CA SER A 49 -6.62 -3.24 2.85
C SER A 49 -6.30 -1.94 2.12
N ILE A 50 -6.20 -1.94 0.79
CA ILE A 50 -5.88 -0.74 -0.02
C ILE A 50 -7.14 0.11 -0.20
N VAL A 51 -8.26 -0.51 -0.57
CA VAL A 51 -9.52 0.17 -0.81
C VAL A 51 -10.05 0.76 0.49
N ASP A 52 -9.98 0.02 1.61
CA ASP A 52 -10.46 0.41 2.94
C ASP A 52 -11.81 1.14 2.86
N ILE A 53 -12.88 0.37 2.72
CA ILE A 53 -14.24 0.86 2.49
C ILE A 53 -14.66 1.84 3.61
N GLU A 54 -14.26 1.61 4.85
CA GLU A 54 -14.59 2.49 5.97
C GLU A 54 -13.88 3.84 5.87
N ARG A 55 -12.62 3.85 5.42
CA ARG A 55 -11.92 5.10 5.10
C ARG A 55 -12.57 5.83 3.93
N GLN A 56 -13.00 5.15 2.88
CA GLN A 56 -13.70 5.78 1.75
C GLN A 56 -15.01 6.43 2.17
N LYS A 57 -15.81 5.77 3.02
CA LYS A 57 -17.05 6.35 3.56
C LYS A 57 -16.80 7.61 4.37
N ARG A 58 -15.77 7.62 5.22
CA ARG A 58 -15.38 8.82 6.00
C ARG A 58 -15.01 9.99 5.08
N ILE A 59 -14.17 9.73 4.07
CA ILE A 59 -13.77 10.74 3.09
C ILE A 59 -15.00 11.30 2.36
N LEU A 60 -15.92 10.43 1.93
CA LEU A 60 -17.14 10.85 1.24
C LEU A 60 -18.01 11.77 2.12
N GLU A 61 -18.19 11.41 3.38
CA GLU A 61 -19.00 12.18 4.33
C GLU A 61 -18.36 13.54 4.63
N ASP A 62 -17.04 13.58 4.78
CA ASP A 62 -16.32 14.83 4.97
C ASP A 62 -16.43 15.75 3.74
N MET A 63 -16.34 15.19 2.53
CA MET A 63 -16.52 15.95 1.30
C MET A 63 -17.94 16.50 1.16
N LYS A 64 -18.97 15.73 1.53
CA LYS A 64 -20.35 16.22 1.54
C LYS A 64 -20.51 17.42 2.46
N LYS A 65 -19.99 17.33 3.69
CA LYS A 65 -20.01 18.44 4.66
C LYS A 65 -19.27 19.67 4.15
N GLN A 66 -18.15 19.49 3.45
CA GLN A 66 -17.43 20.61 2.83
C GLN A 66 -18.27 21.28 1.74
N VAL A 67 -18.95 20.51 0.89
CA VAL A 67 -19.83 21.04 -0.15
C VAL A 67 -21.01 21.79 0.45
N GLU A 68 -21.65 21.26 1.51
CA GLU A 68 -22.74 21.96 2.21
C GLU A 68 -22.28 23.30 2.77
N ARG A 69 -21.14 23.32 3.49
CA ARG A 69 -20.58 24.58 4.02
C ARG A 69 -20.31 25.61 2.93
N LEU A 70 -19.82 25.17 1.77
CA LEU A 70 -19.53 26.05 0.64
C LEU A 70 -20.81 26.60 0.01
N LYS A 71 -21.87 25.78 -0.08
CA LYS A 71 -23.19 26.21 -0.55
C LYS A 71 -23.83 27.23 0.39
N ASP A 72 -23.73 27.02 1.70
CA ASP A 72 -24.32 27.91 2.70
C ASP A 72 -23.54 29.23 2.85
N SER A 73 -22.29 29.27 2.36
CA SER A 73 -21.44 30.47 2.36
C SER A 73 -21.58 31.37 1.12
N CYS A 74 -22.46 31.01 0.16
CA CYS A 74 -22.73 31.78 -1.05
C CYS A 74 -24.19 32.26 -1.08
#